data_AF-R9KT95-F1
#
_entry.id   AF-R9KT95-F1
#
_cell.length_a   1.000
_cell.length_b   1.000
_cell.length_c   1.000
_cell.angle_alpha   90.00
_cell.angle_beta   90.00
_cell.angle_gamma   90.00
#
_symmetry.space_group_name_H-M   'P 1'
#
loop_
_entity.id
_entity.type
_entity.pdbx_description
1 polymer ?
#
loop_
_entity_poly.entity_id
_entity_poly.type
_entity_poly.pdbx_seq_one_letter_code
_entity_poly.pdbx_strand_id
1 'polypeptide(L)'
;MYIDKQLKLNINGVPQFVSIRAEKEKAPLLIYLHGGPGDAAFPLVMTYNKMLEQQFTVVIWEQRGAGKSYYKFDGPVTIDIFLNDLYLFQSGRSITSQEQRTHGCHIFPR
;
A
#
# COMPACT_ATOMS: atom_id res chain seq x y z
N MET A 1 5.61 15.51 -14.60
CA MET A 1 4.63 15.53 -13.50
C MET A 1 5.23 14.73 -12.37
N TYR A 2 5.27 15.27 -11.16
CA TYR A 2 5.76 14.56 -9.98
C TYR A 2 4.58 14.04 -9.15
N ILE A 3 4.59 12.75 -8.83
CA ILE A 3 3.61 12.09 -7.97
C ILE A 3 4.24 11.95 -6.60
N ASP A 4 3.55 12.45 -5.57
CA ASP A 4 3.82 12.20 -4.16
C ASP A 4 2.48 12.07 -3.44
N LYS A 5 2.01 10.83 -3.34
CA LYS A 5 0.70 10.53 -2.77
C LYS A 5 0.84 9.52 -1.66
N GLN A 6 0.20 9.81 -0.54
CA GLN A 6 0.10 8.89 0.58
C GLN A 6 -1.37 8.57 0.82
N LEU A 7 -1.68 7.30 1.07
CA LEU A 7 -3.04 6.84 1.32
C LEU A 7 -3.05 5.64 2.28
N LYS A 8 -4.19 5.45 2.92
CA LYS A 8 -4.47 4.27 3.73
C LYS A 8 -5.41 3.35 2.94
N LEU A 9 -5.02 2.09 2.79
CA LEU A 9 -5.79 1.05 2.12
C LEU A 9 -6.25 0.05 3.17
N ASN A 10 -7.47 -0.44 3.04
CA ASN A 10 -7.93 -1.57 3.84
C ASN A 10 -7.48 -2.86 3.16
N ILE A 11 -6.51 -3.56 3.74
CA ILE A 11 -5.94 -4.80 3.21
C ILE A 11 -6.15 -5.88 4.26
N ASN A 12 -6.88 -6.93 3.88
CA ASN A 12 -7.18 -8.06 4.76
C ASN A 12 -7.79 -7.62 6.12
N GLY A 13 -8.75 -6.68 6.05
CA GLY A 13 -9.45 -6.14 7.22
C GLY A 13 -8.64 -5.17 8.10
N VAL A 14 -7.40 -4.85 7.71
CA VAL A 14 -6.52 -3.97 8.48
C VAL A 14 -6.17 -2.74 7.63
N PRO A 15 -6.21 -1.52 8.20
CA PRO A 15 -5.88 -0.32 7.47
C PRO A 15 -4.34 -0.13 7.42
N GLN A 16 -3.76 -0.26 6.23
CA GLN A 16 -2.32 -0.20 5.97
C GLN A 16 -1.95 1.00 5.11
N PHE A 17 -0.77 1.56 5.33
CA PHE A 17 -0.28 2.78 4.71
C PHE A 17 0.55 2.50 3.48
N VAL A 18 0.31 3.29 2.43
CA VAL A 18 1.02 3.19 1.15
C VAL A 18 1.42 4.59 0.69
N SER A 19 2.69 4.72 0.29
CA SER A 19 3.23 5.91 -0.37
C SER A 19 3.52 5.58 -1.83
N ILE A 20 3.01 6.40 -2.75
CA ILE A 20 3.19 6.28 -4.19
C ILE A 20 3.97 7.50 -4.66
N ARG A 21 5.13 7.27 -5.27
CA ARG A 21 6.06 8.31 -5.68
C ARG A 21 6.58 8.06 -7.09
N ALA A 22 6.64 9.09 -7.93
CA ALA A 22 7.15 8.97 -9.30
C ALA A 22 7.53 10.33 -9.89
N GLU A 23 8.62 10.41 -10.66
CA GLU A 23 8.96 11.62 -11.43
C GLU A 23 8.42 11.61 -12.87
N LYS A 24 7.99 10.43 -13.35
CA LYS A 24 7.50 10.22 -14.72
C LYS A 24 6.15 9.51 -14.71
N GLU A 25 5.24 9.97 -15.55
CA GLU A 25 4.01 9.24 -15.83
C GLU A 25 4.33 7.91 -16.55
N LYS A 26 3.55 6.87 -16.24
CA LYS A 26 3.64 5.54 -16.87
C LYS A 26 5.00 4.82 -16.68
N ALA A 27 5.81 5.21 -15.70
CA ALA A 27 6.99 4.45 -15.30
C ALA A 27 6.59 3.08 -14.75
N PRO A 28 7.39 2.01 -14.96
CA PRO A 28 7.12 0.68 -14.41
C PRO A 28 6.90 0.73 -12.89
N LEU A 29 6.02 -0.12 -12.38
CA LEU A 29 5.77 -0.20 -10.95
C LEU A 29 6.91 -0.91 -10.23
N LEU A 30 7.37 -0.33 -9.12
CA LEU A 30 8.24 -1.00 -8.15
C LEU A 30 7.57 -0.95 -6.77
N ILE A 31 7.27 -2.12 -6.20
CA ILE A 31 6.77 -2.21 -4.81
C ILE A 31 7.97 -2.49 -3.90
N TYR A 32 8.18 -1.63 -2.91
CA TYR A 32 9.14 -1.85 -1.85
C TYR A 32 8.46 -2.60 -0.70
N LEU A 33 8.90 -3.85 -0.48
CA LEU A 33 8.47 -4.70 0.61
C LEU A 33 9.61 -4.77 1.64
N HIS A 34 9.39 -4.24 2.84
CA HIS A 34 10.41 -4.25 3.89
C HIS A 34 10.57 -5.63 4.54
N GLY A 35 11.70 -5.82 5.23
CA GLY A 35 11.98 -7.02 6.00
C GLY A 35 11.32 -7.02 7.38
N GLY A 36 11.33 -8.19 8.03
CA GLY A 36 10.82 -8.43 9.38
C GLY A 36 9.34 -8.04 9.59
N PRO A 37 8.76 -8.38 10.74
CA PRO A 37 7.60 -7.66 11.23
C PRO A 37 8.04 -6.37 11.93
N GLY A 38 7.43 -5.24 11.57
CA GLY A 38 7.58 -3.96 12.32
C GLY A 38 8.55 -2.92 11.74
N ASP A 39 9.23 -3.18 10.63
CA ASP A 39 10.15 -2.21 10.01
C ASP A 39 9.42 -1.01 9.36
N ALA A 40 9.98 0.18 9.50
CA ALA A 40 9.46 1.41 8.92
C ALA A 40 10.19 1.70 7.60
N ALA A 41 9.62 1.20 6.49
CA ALA A 41 10.22 1.30 5.17
C ALA A 41 10.39 2.74 4.67
N PHE A 42 9.43 3.62 4.98
CA PHE A 42 9.34 4.93 4.34
C PHE A 42 10.58 5.81 4.59
N PRO A 43 11.05 6.02 5.84
CA PRO A 43 12.28 6.76 6.09
C PRO A 43 13.50 6.18 5.36
N LEU A 44 13.67 4.85 5.38
CA LEU A 44 14.81 4.18 4.75
C LEU A 44 14.83 4.38 3.24
N VAL A 45 13.68 4.18 2.57
CA VAL A 45 13.56 4.38 1.13
C VAL A 45 13.80 5.84 0.75
N MET A 46 13.27 6.79 1.53
CA MET A 46 13.47 8.21 1.27
C MET A 46 14.94 8.65 1.43
N THR A 47 15.69 8.01 2.33
CA THR A 47 17.10 8.34 2.55
C THR A 47 18.01 7.69 1.52
N TYR A 48 17.83 6.40 1.23
CA TYR A 48 18.81 5.62 0.47
C TYR A 48 18.39 5.27 -0.96
N ASN A 49 17.09 5.31 -1.26
CA ASN A 49 16.54 4.79 -2.52
C ASN A 49 15.68 5.79 -3.28
N LYS A 50 15.66 7.07 -2.88
CA LYS A 50 14.87 8.12 -3.52
C LYS A 50 15.10 8.22 -5.03
N MET A 51 16.32 7.97 -5.50
CA MET A 51 16.64 8.02 -6.94
C MET A 51 15.84 7.03 -7.80
N LEU A 52 15.24 5.97 -7.21
CA LEU A 52 14.39 5.03 -7.93
C LEU A 52 13.14 5.71 -8.52
N GLU A 53 12.67 6.82 -7.95
CA GLU A 53 11.53 7.61 -8.43
C GLU A 53 11.75 8.17 -9.87
N GLN A 54 13.00 8.28 -10.31
CA GLN A 54 13.38 8.74 -11.66
C GLN A 54 13.09 7.70 -12.76
N GLN A 55 12.98 6.43 -12.38
CA GLN A 55 12.85 5.30 -13.30
C GLN A 55 11.57 4.50 -13.07
N PHE A 56 11.03 4.54 -11.84
CA PHE A 56 9.89 3.73 -11.44
C PHE A 56 8.79 4.58 -10.80
N THR A 57 7.56 4.06 -10.88
CA THR A 57 6.52 4.41 -9.91
C THR A 57 6.80 3.59 -8.65
N VAL A 58 7.43 4.21 -7.65
CA VAL A 58 7.81 3.56 -6.40
C VAL A 58 6.62 3.54 -5.46
N VAL A 59 6.24 2.35 -5.03
CA VAL A 59 5.17 2.11 -4.06
C VAL A 59 5.80 1.55 -2.79
N ILE A 60 5.85 2.37 -1.75
CA ILE A 60 6.37 2.00 -0.44
C ILE A 60 5.18 1.56 0.39
N TRP A 61 5.12 0.26 0.70
CA TRP A 61 4.06 -0.31 1.51
C TRP A 61 4.57 -0.57 2.93
N GLU A 62 3.97 0.10 3.91
CA GLU A 62 4.20 -0.23 5.32
C GLU A 62 3.24 -1.36 5.70
N GLN A 63 3.78 -2.57 5.88
CA GLN A 63 3.00 -3.77 6.14
C GLN A 63 2.25 -3.66 7.47
N ARG A 64 1.29 -4.57 7.69
CA ARG A 64 0.48 -4.60 8.92
C ARG A 64 1.33 -4.45 10.18
N GLY A 65 0.93 -3.54 11.05
CA GLY A 65 1.57 -3.34 12.34
C GLY A 65 2.98 -2.74 12.29
N ALA A 66 3.38 -2.18 11.14
CA ALA A 66 4.68 -1.54 10.96
C ALA A 66 4.54 -0.06 10.55
N GLY A 67 5.48 0.79 10.94
CA GLY A 67 5.48 2.22 10.58
C GLY A 67 4.15 2.92 10.87
N LYS A 68 3.58 3.63 9.89
CA LYS A 68 2.26 4.29 10.00
C LYS A 68 1.08 3.31 9.96
N SER A 69 1.32 2.05 9.62
CA SER A 69 0.35 0.95 9.73
C SER A 69 0.36 0.31 11.12
N TYR A 70 1.07 0.89 12.09
CA TYR A 70 1.13 0.35 13.44
C TYR A 70 -0.22 0.35 14.14
N TYR A 71 -0.51 -0.78 14.78
CA TYR A 71 -1.56 -0.97 15.77
C TYR A 71 -1.08 -2.07 16.72
N LYS A 72 -1.69 -2.14 17.90
CA LYS A 72 -1.39 -3.22 18.85
C LYS A 72 -1.90 -4.54 18.26
N PHE A 73 -1.02 -5.52 18.11
CA PHE A 73 -1.42 -6.87 17.73
C PHE A 73 -2.11 -7.56 18.89
N ASP A 74 -3.27 -8.15 18.61
CA ASP A 74 -4.05 -8.93 19.58
C ASP A 74 -4.10 -10.43 19.18
N GLY A 75 -3.12 -10.92 18.42
CA GLY A 75 -3.05 -12.29 17.92
C GLY A 75 -1.68 -12.68 17.34
N PRO A 76 -1.52 -13.90 16.80
CA PRO A 76 -0.25 -14.38 16.28
C PRO A 76 0.17 -13.64 15.01
N VAL A 77 1.47 -13.34 14.92
CA VAL A 77 2.11 -12.75 13.73
C VAL A 77 2.76 -13.89 12.94
N THR A 78 2.16 -14.29 11.83
CA THR A 78 2.64 -15.40 10.98
C THR A 78 2.95 -14.95 9.56
N ILE A 79 3.88 -15.66 8.91
CA ILE A 79 4.26 -15.41 7.50
C ILE A 79 3.05 -15.52 6.58
N ASP A 80 2.15 -16.48 6.83
CA ASP A 80 0.95 -16.68 6.01
C ASP A 80 0.05 -15.44 5.97
N ILE A 81 -0.05 -14.71 7.08
CA ILE A 81 -0.83 -13.47 7.14
C ILE A 81 -0.20 -12.39 6.24
N PHE A 82 1.13 -12.24 6.25
CA PHE A 82 1.82 -11.28 5.37
C PHE A 82 1.73 -11.68 3.89
N LEU A 83 1.81 -12.99 3.58
CA LEU A 83 1.63 -13.48 2.22
C LEU A 83 0.21 -13.19 1.72
N ASN A 84 -0.81 -13.44 2.54
CA ASN A 84 -2.19 -13.13 2.18
C ASN A 84 -2.40 -11.63 1.95
N ASP A 85 -1.82 -10.78 2.79
CA ASP A 85 -1.85 -9.33 2.58
C ASP A 85 -1.22 -8.93 1.25
N LEU A 86 -0.08 -9.52 0.89
CA LEU A 86 0.60 -9.25 -0.37
C LEU A 86 -0.25 -9.66 -1.57
N TYR A 87 -0.90 -10.84 -1.52
CA TYR A 87 -1.81 -11.27 -2.58
C TYR A 87 -3.01 -10.32 -2.74
N LEU A 88 -3.63 -9.92 -1.63
CA LEU A 88 -4.76 -8.98 -1.64
C LEU A 88 -4.34 -7.56 -2.08
N PHE A 89 -3.14 -7.13 -1.72
CA PHE A 89 -2.59 -5.85 -2.16
C PHE A 89 -2.37 -5.81 -3.68
N GLN A 90 -1.83 -6.88 -4.25
CA GLN A 90 -1.63 -7.02 -5.69
C GLN A 90 -2.97 -7.12 -6.44
N SER A 91 -3.93 -7.90 -5.92
CA SER A 91 -5.24 -8.11 -6.56
C SER A 91 -6.12 -6.85 -6.50
N GLY A 92 -6.00 -6.05 -5.45
CA GLY A 92 -6.71 -4.76 -5.30
C GLY A 92 -6.42 -3.76 -6.41
N ARG A 93 -5.33 -3.96 -7.18
CA ARG A 93 -4.97 -3.18 -8.36
C ARG A 93 -5.88 -3.40 -9.57
N SER A 94 -6.70 -4.45 -9.57
CA SER A 94 -7.75 -4.66 -10.59
C SER A 94 -9.11 -4.03 -10.21
N ILE A 95 -9.27 -3.49 -9.00
CA ILE A 95 -10.59 -3.06 -8.49
C ILE A 95 -10.76 -1.52 -8.59
N THR A 96 -9.69 -0.76 -8.87
CA THR A 96 -9.77 0.68 -9.20
C THR A 96 -10.19 0.93 -10.64
N SER A 97 -11.38 0.46 -10.99
CA SER A 97 -12.24 1.00 -12.07
C SER A 97 -13.68 1.22 -11.60
N GLN A 98 -14.09 0.66 -10.45
CA GLN A 98 -15.43 0.87 -9.89
C GLN A 98 -15.39 0.71 -8.36
N GLU A 99 -15.12 1.78 -7.61
CA GLU A 99 -15.75 2.02 -6.29
C GLU A 99 -15.30 3.36 -5.69
N GLN A 100 -15.74 4.44 -6.35
CA GLN A 100 -15.94 5.77 -5.73
C GLN A 100 -17.46 6.04 -5.64
N ARG A 101 -18.22 5.03 -5.22
CA ARG A 101 -19.67 5.00 -5.00
C ARG A 101 -19.87 3.76 -4.13
N THR A 102 -20.25 3.79 -2.86
CA THR A 102 -21.32 4.55 -2.23
C THR A 102 -21.21 4.44 -0.71
N HIS A 103 -21.17 5.57 0.00
CA HIS A 103 -21.97 5.70 1.22
C HIS A 103 -23.39 6.02 0.76
N GLY A 104 -24.39 5.29 1.25
CA GLY A 104 -25.79 5.64 1.04
C GLY A 104 -26.65 4.48 0.57
N CYS A 105 -27.46 4.00 1.50
CA CYS A 105 -28.75 3.37 1.24
C CYS A 105 -29.52 4.08 0.10
N HIS A 106 -29.92 3.35 -0.94
CA HIS A 106 -31.28 3.30 -1.52
C HIS A 106 -31.28 2.74 -2.96
N ILE A 107 -31.86 1.54 -3.09
CA ILE A 107 -32.83 1.08 -4.10
C ILE A 107 -32.94 1.87 -5.43
N PHE A 108 -32.62 1.25 -6.58
CA PHE A 108 -33.58 0.72 -7.59
C PHE A 108 -32.84 0.12 -8.81
N PRO A 109 -33.38 -0.92 -9.49
CA PRO A 109 -32.74 -1.61 -10.61
C PRO A 109 -33.25 -1.12 -11.97
N ARG A 110 -32.34 -0.87 -12.91
CA ARG A 110 -32.22 -1.52 -14.22
C ARG A 110 -31.10 -0.87 -15.03
#